data_AF-A0A947GP20-F1
#
_entry.id   AF-A0A947GP20-F1
#
_cell.length_a   1.000
_cell.length_b   1.000
_cell.length_c   1.000
_cell.angle_alpha   90.00
_cell.angle_beta   90.00
_cell.angle_gamma   90.00
#
_symmetry.space_group_name_H-M   'P 1'
#
loop_
_entity.id
_entity.type
_entity.pdbx_description
1 polymer ?
#
loop_
_entity_poly.entity_id
_entity_poly.type
_entity_poly.pdbx_seq_one_letter_code
_entity_poly.pdbx_strand_id
1 'polypeptide(L)'
;LISSMNMLNAQPAEAKPLTNEMEDGAEKAAMGASIAVVPLTIPLLTGPATMSTVVIYAEKANTFFQLSTLVGYGVVIGLATALCFALAEPIARVLGKTGINVMTRLMGLILAALAVEVMAGGLTKLFPVLRG
;
A
#
# COMPACT_ATOMS: atom_id res chain seq x y z
N LEU A 1 -4.04 -42.41 17.29
CA LEU A 1 -2.95 -43.37 16.97
C LEU A 1 -2.34 -43.11 15.59
N ILE A 2 -3.13 -43.01 14.51
CA ILE A 2 -2.59 -42.66 13.16
C ILE A 2 -2.05 -41.21 13.10
N SER A 3 -2.76 -40.24 13.70
CA SER A 3 -2.31 -38.84 13.78
C SER A 3 -1.02 -38.65 14.58
N SER A 4 -0.79 -39.48 15.59
CA SER A 4 0.44 -39.48 16.39
C SER A 4 1.63 -40.16 15.67
N MET A 5 1.37 -41.15 14.80
CA MET A 5 2.40 -41.71 13.91
C MET A 5 2.86 -40.71 12.85
N ASN A 6 1.96 -39.86 12.34
CA ASN A 6 2.31 -38.78 11.41
C ASN A 6 3.11 -37.63 12.08
N MET A 7 3.10 -37.54 13.41
CA MET A 7 3.94 -36.59 14.17
C MET A 7 5.32 -37.16 14.55
N LEU A 8 5.42 -38.48 14.75
CA LEU A 8 6.69 -39.19 14.99
C LEU A 8 7.50 -39.37 13.70
N ASN A 9 6.82 -39.57 12.56
CA ASN A 9 7.42 -39.52 11.25
C ASN A 9 7.59 -38.06 10.83
N ALA A 10 8.41 -37.33 11.59
CA ALA A 10 8.81 -35.97 11.31
C ALA A 10 9.49 -35.95 9.94
N GLN A 11 8.69 -35.81 8.88
CA GLN A 11 9.16 -34.98 7.78
C GLN A 11 9.42 -33.64 8.45
N PRO A 12 10.69 -33.18 8.48
CA PRO A 12 11.02 -31.90 9.06
C PRO A 12 10.03 -30.93 8.47
N ALA A 13 9.25 -30.27 9.34
CA ALA A 13 8.43 -29.13 8.94
C ALA A 13 9.34 -28.33 8.02
N GLU A 14 9.02 -28.33 6.72
CA GLU A 14 9.91 -27.80 5.70
C GLU A 14 10.43 -26.49 6.27
N ALA A 15 11.74 -26.43 6.52
CA ALA A 15 12.40 -25.18 6.80
C ALA A 15 12.28 -24.41 5.49
N LYS A 16 11.08 -23.87 5.23
CA LYS A 16 10.77 -23.01 4.11
C LYS A 16 11.80 -21.92 4.26
N PRO A 17 12.74 -21.77 3.30
CA PRO A 17 13.81 -20.81 3.45
C PRO A 17 13.17 -19.46 3.73
N LEU A 18 13.63 -18.80 4.80
CA LEU A 18 13.13 -17.53 5.39
C LEU A 18 12.91 -16.39 4.38
N THR A 19 13.39 -16.57 3.15
CA THR A 19 13.11 -15.70 2.00
C THR A 19 11.66 -15.70 1.53
N ASN A 20 10.88 -16.77 1.76
CA ASN A 20 9.57 -16.95 1.12
C ASN A 20 8.36 -16.61 2.02
N GLU A 21 8.58 -16.22 3.29
CA GLU A 21 7.49 -15.86 4.20
C GLU A 21 6.89 -14.47 3.91
N MET A 22 7.71 -13.53 3.38
CA MET A 22 7.24 -12.19 3.02
C MET A 22 6.32 -12.19 1.80
N GLU A 23 6.59 -13.03 0.79
CA GLU A 23 5.71 -13.21 -0.37
C GLU A 23 4.39 -13.89 0.02
N ASP A 24 4.46 -14.93 0.86
CA ASP A 24 3.29 -15.69 1.32
C ASP A 24 2.37 -14.86 2.23
N GLY A 25 2.94 -13.96 3.05
CA GLY A 25 2.19 -13.03 3.89
C GLY A 25 1.43 -11.96 3.08
N ALA A 26 2.04 -11.44 2.02
CA ALA A 26 1.39 -10.49 1.10
C ALA A 26 0.29 -11.18 0.28
N GLU A 27 0.53 -12.41 -0.18
CA GLU A 27 -0.45 -13.21 -0.92
C GLU A 27 -1.64 -13.63 -0.04
N LYS A 28 -1.39 -13.99 1.23
CA LYS A 28 -2.45 -14.26 2.22
C LYS A 28 -3.26 -13.02 2.58
N ALA A 29 -2.64 -11.85 2.68
CA ALA A 29 -3.35 -10.58 2.86
C ALA A 29 -4.25 -10.26 1.65
N ALA A 30 -3.80 -10.58 0.44
CA ALA A 30 -4.59 -10.45 -0.79
C ALA A 30 -5.73 -11.47 -0.87
N MET A 31 -5.54 -12.72 -0.42
CA MET A 31 -6.60 -13.74 -0.39
C MET A 31 -7.71 -13.43 0.63
N GLY A 32 -7.35 -12.92 1.82
CA GLY A 32 -8.31 -12.45 2.82
C GLY A 32 -9.09 -11.22 2.38
N ALA A 33 -8.57 -10.47 1.41
CA ALA A 33 -9.23 -9.31 0.84
C ALA A 33 -10.45 -9.67 0.00
N SER A 34 -10.60 -10.91 -0.51
CA SER A 34 -11.69 -11.32 -1.43
C SER A 34 -13.12 -10.98 -0.96
N ILE A 35 -13.37 -10.95 0.36
CA ILE A 35 -14.66 -10.58 0.96
C ILE A 35 -14.76 -9.08 1.36
N ALA A 36 -13.61 -8.39 1.43
CA ALA A 36 -13.50 -6.97 1.78
C ALA A 36 -13.10 -6.06 0.59
N VAL A 37 -12.89 -6.62 -0.61
CA VAL A 37 -12.38 -5.90 -1.79
C VAL A 37 -13.24 -4.66 -2.08
N VAL A 38 -14.57 -4.79 -2.02
CA VAL A 38 -15.48 -3.75 -2.51
C VAL A 38 -15.40 -2.43 -1.72
N PRO A 39 -15.45 -2.43 -0.37
CA PRO A 39 -15.33 -1.18 0.39
C PRO A 39 -13.89 -0.70 0.60
N LEU A 40 -12.89 -1.58 0.65
CA LEU A 40 -11.50 -1.22 0.99
C LEU A 40 -10.65 -0.82 -0.23
N THR A 41 -11.02 -1.24 -1.43
CA THR A 41 -10.23 -0.93 -2.64
C THR A 41 -10.23 0.57 -2.94
N ILE A 42 -11.35 1.27 -2.74
CA ILE A 42 -11.43 2.72 -2.95
C ILE A 42 -10.48 3.47 -1.97
N PRO A 43 -10.51 3.20 -0.65
CA PRO A 43 -9.54 3.73 0.31
C PRO A 43 -8.09 3.30 0.07
N LEU A 44 -7.84 2.08 -0.39
CA LEU A 44 -6.47 1.60 -0.65
C LEU A 44 -5.85 2.32 -1.84
N LEU A 45 -6.64 2.55 -2.89
CA LEU A 45 -6.21 3.27 -4.09
C LEU A 45 -6.07 4.78 -3.81
N THR A 46 -6.94 5.30 -2.95
CA THR A 46 -6.98 6.71 -2.55
C THR A 46 -6.71 6.77 -1.05
N GLY A 47 -5.43 6.60 -0.66
CA GLY A 47 -5.03 6.49 0.75
C GLY A 47 -5.65 7.57 1.65
N PRO A 48 -5.85 7.29 2.95
CA PRO A 48 -6.51 8.21 3.89
C PRO A 48 -5.83 9.59 3.97
N ALA A 49 -4.51 9.65 3.78
CA ALA A 49 -3.76 10.89 3.69
C ALA A 49 -4.15 11.74 2.47
N THR A 50 -4.33 11.10 1.32
CA THR A 50 -4.77 11.74 0.07
C THR A 50 -6.20 12.27 0.21
N MET A 51 -7.09 11.48 0.82
CA MET A 51 -8.48 11.90 1.09
C MET A 51 -8.54 13.17 1.95
N SER A 52 -7.79 13.20 3.07
CA SER A 52 -7.74 14.39 3.94
C SER A 52 -7.26 15.63 3.19
N THR A 53 -6.25 15.49 2.33
CA THR A 53 -5.69 16.60 1.55
C THR A 53 -6.70 17.16 0.55
N VAL A 54 -7.46 16.30 -0.14
CA VAL A 54 -8.51 16.73 -1.08
C VAL A 54 -9.63 17.48 -0.35
N VAL A 55 -10.05 17.01 0.82
CA VAL A 55 -11.08 17.69 1.63
C VAL A 55 -10.62 19.09 2.07
N ILE A 56 -9.39 19.22 2.57
CA ILE A 56 -8.82 20.52 2.96
C ILE A 56 -8.74 21.48 1.77
N TYR A 57 -8.37 20.98 0.59
CA TYR A 57 -8.32 21.80 -0.63
C TYR A 57 -9.71 22.17 -1.15
N ALA A 58 -10.69 21.29 -1.00
CA ALA A 58 -12.08 21.56 -1.34
C ALA A 58 -12.68 22.65 -0.44
N GLU A 59 -12.40 22.64 0.87
CA GLU A 59 -12.85 23.69 1.80
C GLU A 59 -12.23 25.06 1.49
N LYS A 60 -11.01 25.10 0.94
CA LYS A 60 -10.36 26.35 0.54
C LYS A 60 -10.86 26.90 -0.81
N ALA A 61 -11.52 26.08 -1.63
CA ALA A 61 -11.96 26.46 -2.97
C ALA A 61 -13.29 27.24 -2.91
N ASN A 62 -13.21 28.58 -2.95
CA ASN A 62 -14.39 29.46 -2.87
C ASN A 62 -14.89 29.96 -4.23
N THR A 63 -14.21 29.61 -5.34
CA THR A 63 -14.56 30.06 -6.70
C THR A 63 -14.82 28.88 -7.64
N PHE A 64 -15.84 28.97 -8.50
CA PHE A 64 -16.19 27.93 -9.50
C PHE A 64 -14.99 27.47 -10.37
N PHE A 65 -14.05 28.37 -10.65
CA PHE A 65 -12.82 28.07 -11.40
C PHE A 65 -11.84 27.15 -10.64
N GLN A 66 -11.73 27.30 -9.32
CA GLN A 66 -10.91 26.43 -8.47
C GLN A 66 -11.53 25.03 -8.34
N LEU A 67 -12.87 24.95 -8.28
CA LEU A 67 -13.57 23.67 -8.24
C LEU A 67 -13.41 22.89 -9.56
N SER A 68 -13.53 23.56 -10.71
CA SER A 68 -13.27 22.98 -12.04
C SER A 68 -11.82 22.45 -12.14
N THR A 69 -10.86 23.20 -11.62
CA THR A 69 -9.44 22.79 -11.62
C THR A 69 -9.22 21.54 -10.76
N LEU A 70 -9.84 21.47 -9.57
CA LEU A 70 -9.76 20.30 -8.68
C LEU A 70 -10.34 19.04 -9.34
N VAL A 71 -11.49 19.15 -10.01
CA VAL A 71 -12.08 18.05 -10.79
C VAL A 71 -11.17 17.65 -11.95
N GLY A 72 -10.56 18.61 -12.63
CA GLY A 72 -9.57 18.35 -13.68
C GLY A 72 -8.39 17.49 -13.19
N TYR A 73 -7.83 17.80 -12.03
CA TYR A 73 -6.79 16.97 -11.41
C TYR A 73 -7.29 15.56 -11.11
N GLY A 74 -8.52 15.42 -10.59
CA GLY A 74 -9.12 14.11 -10.33
C GLY A 74 -9.24 13.25 -11.60
N VAL A 75 -9.67 13.84 -12.71
CA VAL A 75 -9.77 13.14 -14.01
C VAL A 75 -8.39 12.71 -14.51
N VAL A 76 -7.38 13.58 -14.42
CA VAL A 76 -6.00 13.26 -14.84
C VAL A 76 -5.42 12.11 -14.02
N ILE A 77 -5.59 12.15 -12.69
CA ILE A 77 -5.11 11.07 -11.79
C ILE A 77 -5.87 9.76 -12.08
N GLY A 78 -7.18 9.84 -12.31
CA GLY A 78 -8.00 8.68 -12.67
C GLY A 78 -7.54 8.03 -13.97
N LEU A 79 -7.30 8.83 -15.02
CA LEU A 79 -6.76 8.35 -16.29
C LEU A 79 -5.37 7.75 -16.15
N ALA A 80 -4.48 8.40 -15.38
CA ALA A 80 -3.14 7.88 -15.12
C ALA A 80 -3.20 6.53 -14.40
N THR A 81 -4.07 6.38 -13.40
CA THR A 81 -4.26 5.12 -12.68
C THR A 81 -4.82 4.03 -13.58
N ALA A 82 -5.82 4.36 -14.40
CA ALA A 82 -6.40 3.42 -15.36
C ALA A 82 -5.35 2.94 -16.38
N LEU A 83 -4.50 3.84 -16.85
CA LEU A 83 -3.40 3.50 -17.76
C LEU A 83 -2.34 2.61 -17.08
N CYS A 84 -1.97 2.92 -15.84
CA CYS A 84 -1.06 2.08 -15.04
C CYS A 84 -1.60 0.65 -14.86
N PHE A 85 -2.91 0.50 -14.58
CA PHE A 85 -3.54 -0.80 -14.48
C PHE A 85 -3.61 -1.53 -15.82
N ALA A 86 -3.90 -0.83 -16.91
CA ALA A 86 -3.87 -1.42 -18.25
C ALA A 86 -2.45 -1.92 -18.64
N LEU A 87 -1.40 -1.25 -18.15
CA LEU A 87 0.00 -1.62 -18.38
C LEU A 87 0.56 -2.58 -17.30
N ALA A 88 -0.22 -2.98 -16.30
CA ALA A 88 0.28 -3.78 -15.19
C ALA A 88 0.78 -5.16 -15.65
N GLU A 89 0.07 -5.82 -16.57
CA GLU A 89 0.47 -7.11 -17.13
C GLU A 89 1.82 -7.06 -17.89
N PRO A 90 2.02 -6.14 -18.86
CA PRO A 90 3.31 -6.06 -19.55
C PRO A 90 4.43 -5.60 -18.61
N ILE A 91 4.17 -4.69 -17.66
CA ILE A 91 5.15 -4.26 -16.66
C ILE A 91 5.60 -5.45 -15.80
N ALA A 92 4.64 -6.25 -15.31
CA ALA A 92 4.94 -7.43 -14.50
C ALA A 92 5.77 -8.47 -15.27
N ARG A 93 5.50 -8.64 -16.57
CA ARG A 93 6.27 -9.55 -17.44
C ARG A 93 7.70 -9.06 -17.66
N VAL A 94 7.94 -7.75 -17.75
CA VAL A 94 9.28 -7.16 -17.89
C VAL A 94 10.08 -7.23 -16.59
N LEU A 95 9.45 -6.95 -15.44
CA LEU A 95 10.12 -6.98 -14.13
C LEU A 95 10.49 -8.40 -13.68
N GLY A 96 9.66 -9.39 -14.03
CA GLY A 96 9.82 -10.77 -13.58
C GLY A 96 9.72 -10.92 -12.05
N LYS A 97 9.90 -12.16 -11.56
CA LYS A 97 9.74 -12.48 -10.12
C LYS A 97 10.74 -11.75 -9.23
N THR A 98 12.01 -11.69 -9.63
CA THR A 98 13.06 -11.02 -8.86
C THR A 98 12.84 -9.51 -8.78
N GLY A 99 12.44 -8.87 -9.90
CA GLY A 99 12.14 -7.44 -9.91
C GLY A 99 10.97 -7.08 -9.01
N ILE A 100 9.90 -7.89 -9.03
CA ILE A 100 8.74 -7.71 -8.15
C ILE A 100 9.16 -7.82 -6.68
N ASN A 101 9.95 -8.83 -6.29
CA ASN A 101 10.38 -8.98 -4.90
C ASN A 101 11.24 -7.79 -4.41
N VAL A 102 12.13 -7.27 -5.26
CA VAL A 102 12.91 -6.05 -4.95
C VAL A 102 11.99 -4.84 -4.78
N MET A 103 11.00 -4.67 -5.67
CA MET A 103 10.03 -3.56 -5.57
C MET A 103 9.20 -3.64 -4.29
N THR A 104 8.75 -4.83 -3.90
CA THR A 104 8.03 -5.03 -2.63
C THR A 104 8.86 -4.59 -1.43
N ARG A 105 10.15 -4.95 -1.40
CA ARG A 105 11.07 -4.51 -0.33
C ARG A 105 11.26 -3.00 -0.34
N LEU A 106 11.48 -2.40 -1.51
CA LEU A 106 11.64 -0.95 -1.65
C LEU A 106 10.39 -0.21 -1.18
N MET A 107 9.20 -0.68 -1.54
CA MET A 107 7.96 -0.05 -1.11
C MET A 107 7.83 -0.09 0.41
N GLY A 108 8.17 -1.22 1.06
CA GLY A 108 8.21 -1.32 2.52
C GLY A 108 9.21 -0.35 3.17
N LEU A 109 10.40 -0.19 2.59
CA LEU A 109 11.41 0.76 3.08
C LEU A 109 10.95 2.22 2.94
N ILE A 110 10.31 2.57 1.81
CA ILE A 110 9.74 3.91 1.58
C ILE A 110 8.61 4.19 2.57
N LEU A 111 7.70 3.24 2.79
CA LEU A 111 6.62 3.38 3.76
C LEU A 111 7.15 3.57 5.18
N ALA A 112 8.21 2.85 5.58
CA ALA A 112 8.85 3.05 6.87
C ALA A 112 9.46 4.45 7.00
N ALA A 113 10.14 4.95 5.96
CA ALA A 113 10.70 6.29 5.93
C ALA A 113 9.62 7.37 6.04
N LEU A 114 8.54 7.25 5.25
CA LEU A 114 7.40 8.16 5.30
C LEU A 114 6.70 8.15 6.66
N ALA A 115 6.59 6.98 7.30
CA ALA A 115 6.02 6.88 8.64
C ALA A 115 6.87 7.67 9.65
N VAL A 116 8.20 7.53 9.62
CA VAL A 116 9.11 8.29 10.50
C VAL A 116 9.02 9.79 10.21
N GLU A 117 8.96 10.20 8.94
CA GLU A 117 8.78 11.60 8.55
C GLU A 117 7.48 12.20 9.13
N VAL A 118 6.35 11.51 8.95
CA VAL A 118 5.04 11.96 9.46
C VAL A 118 5.03 11.99 10.99
N MET A 119 5.63 11.00 11.66
CA MET A 119 5.75 10.99 13.12
C MET A 119 6.60 12.15 13.63
N ALA A 120 7.76 12.41 13.02
CA ALA A 120 8.62 13.53 13.38
C ALA A 120 7.93 14.89 13.16
N GLY A 121 7.22 15.04 12.04
CA GLY A 121 6.41 16.22 11.75
C GLY A 121 5.27 16.42 12.76
N GLY A 122 4.56 15.35 13.10
CA GLY A 122 3.49 15.35 14.10
C GLY A 122 3.98 15.72 15.49
N LEU A 123 5.12 15.15 15.92
CA LEU A 123 5.69 15.42 17.24
C LEU A 123 6.16 16.88 17.37
N THR A 124 6.76 17.43 16.31
CA THR A 124 7.18 18.84 16.24
C THR A 124 5.98 19.81 16.32
N LYS A 125 4.82 19.41 15.78
CA LYS A 125 3.58 20.18 15.84
C LYS A 125 2.92 20.09 17.23
N LEU A 126 3.01 18.95 17.90
CA LEU A 126 2.44 18.70 19.23
C LEU A 126 3.24 19.35 20.37
N PHE A 127 4.57 19.38 20.27
CA PHE A 127 5.45 19.98 21.27
C PHE A 127 6.26 21.15 20.69
N PRO A 128 5.62 22.32 20.42
CA PRO A 128 6.31 23.50 19.91
C PRO A 128 7.37 24.05 20.90
N VAL A 129 7.34 23.60 22.16
CA VAL A 129 8.30 23.93 23.23
C VAL A 129 9.69 23.32 23.03
N LEU A 130 9.83 22.24 22.26
CA LEU A 130 11.13 21.63 21.90
C LEU A 130 11.79 22.30 20.68
N ARG A 131 11.11 23.30 20.10
CA ARG A 131 11.60 24.12 18.98
C ARG A 131 12.38 25.34 19.51
N GLY A 132 13.25 25.10 20.49
CA GLY A 132 14.20 26.05 21.08
C GLY A 132 15.60 25.53 20.90
#